data_AF-A0A938Z3G5-F1
#
_entry.id   AF-A0A938Z3G5-F1
#
_cell.length_a   1.000
_cell.length_b   1.000
_cell.length_c   1.000
_cell.angle_alpha   90.00
_cell.angle_beta   90.00
_cell.angle_gamma   90.00
#
_symmetry.space_group_name_H-M   'P 1'
#
loop_
_entity.id
_entity.type
_entity.pdbx_description
1 polymer ?
#
loop_
_entity_poly.entity_id
_entity_poly.type
_entity_poly.pdbx_seq_one_letter_code
_entity_poly.pdbx_strand_id
1 'polypeptide(L)'
;GLLERENASILNAALTQTIQQMIRGLKQALSNNNLTSEVFICQNDGTLMNLEKALRYPVLTIGCGPTNSIRGAAHLSNLENALVVDVGGTTTDIGVLKKGFPRESSLATVIGGIRTNFRMPDVLSIGLGGGTIVHVENELRVGPESLGYRILEESLSFGGDVLCTTDIAIANQKNHPVDGAISPDLEVNLVNQTKEKIRELIEDAIDQMKTDRKEVPVILVGGGSIILPKEMNGVSEVIVPENYDAANAIGAALGEVSGEVNSVYSLENQTQEEAVSLAIDTARKEAIDSGASVDTLKTIFVEVIPLAYLPKQAVNIKVKVAGKLSFSEVFASIKS
;
A
#
# COMPACT_ATOMS: atom_id res chain seq x y z
N GLY A 1 4.17 5.83 -23.52
CA GLY A 1 3.86 6.18 -24.92
C GLY A 1 2.54 6.90 -24.99
N LEU A 2 1.99 7.09 -26.20
CA LEU A 2 0.66 7.69 -26.39
C LEU A 2 -0.45 6.78 -25.82
N LEU A 3 -0.38 5.47 -26.11
CA LEU A 3 -1.37 4.48 -25.64
C LEU A 3 -1.49 4.46 -24.12
N GLU A 4 -0.37 4.44 -23.39
CA GLU A 4 -0.44 4.40 -21.93
C GLU A 4 -1.06 5.68 -21.33
N ARG A 5 -0.86 6.84 -21.98
CA ARG A 5 -1.47 8.12 -21.58
C ARG A 5 -2.95 8.17 -21.90
N GLU A 6 -3.36 7.63 -23.05
CA GLU A 6 -4.77 7.50 -23.44
C GLU A 6 -5.50 6.57 -22.45
N ASN A 7 -4.94 5.40 -22.18
CA ASN A 7 -5.45 4.44 -21.19
C ASN A 7 -5.59 5.08 -19.81
N ALA A 8 -4.56 5.80 -19.37
CA ALA A 8 -4.57 6.53 -18.12
C ALA A 8 -5.71 7.56 -18.02
N SER A 9 -5.94 8.30 -19.10
CA SER A 9 -6.99 9.31 -19.19
C SER A 9 -8.39 8.67 -19.15
N ILE A 10 -8.57 7.55 -19.87
CA ILE A 10 -9.81 6.79 -19.89
C ILE A 10 -10.13 6.24 -18.49
N LEU A 11 -9.16 5.61 -17.83
CA LEU A 11 -9.33 5.09 -16.47
C LEU A 11 -9.69 6.20 -15.47
N ASN A 12 -9.01 7.34 -15.54
CA ASN A 12 -9.30 8.47 -14.68
C ASN A 12 -10.73 9.01 -14.89
N ALA A 13 -11.16 9.14 -16.15
CA ALA A 13 -12.52 9.55 -16.48
C ALA A 13 -13.56 8.53 -15.99
N ALA A 14 -13.30 7.23 -16.17
CA ALA A 14 -14.20 6.15 -15.73
C ALA A 14 -14.43 6.14 -14.22
N LEU A 15 -13.44 6.55 -13.41
CA LEU A 15 -13.53 6.61 -11.95
C LEU A 15 -14.16 7.90 -11.42
N THR A 16 -14.40 8.89 -12.28
CA THR A 16 -14.88 10.22 -11.85
C THR A 16 -16.22 10.17 -11.13
N GLN A 17 -17.18 9.37 -11.63
CA GLN A 17 -18.48 9.25 -10.98
C GLN A 17 -18.38 8.56 -9.61
N THR A 18 -17.55 7.52 -9.50
CA THR A 18 -17.32 6.77 -8.26
C THR A 18 -16.72 7.65 -7.19
N ILE A 19 -15.66 8.41 -7.50
CA ILE A 19 -15.02 9.28 -6.50
C ILE A 19 -15.96 10.41 -6.06
N GLN A 20 -16.78 10.95 -6.97
CA GLN A 20 -17.77 11.98 -6.64
C GLN A 20 -18.86 11.45 -5.69
N GLN A 21 -19.30 10.21 -5.89
CA GLN A 21 -20.26 9.57 -4.98
C GLN A 21 -19.61 9.31 -3.61
N MET A 22 -18.39 8.78 -3.58
CA MET A 22 -17.65 8.53 -2.34
C MET A 22 -17.42 9.82 -1.54
N ILE A 23 -16.93 10.89 -2.17
CA ILE A 23 -16.68 12.17 -1.51
C ILE A 23 -17.98 12.80 -0.99
N ARG A 24 -19.08 12.72 -1.76
CA ARG A 24 -20.39 13.21 -1.29
C ARG A 24 -20.88 12.44 -0.07
N GLY A 25 -20.80 11.10 -0.11
CA GLY A 25 -21.18 10.25 1.02
C GLY A 25 -20.33 10.55 2.26
N LEU A 26 -19.02 10.72 2.09
CA LEU A 26 -18.11 11.06 3.19
C LEU A 26 -18.43 12.44 3.80
N LYS A 27 -18.62 13.48 2.98
CA LYS A 27 -19.03 14.81 3.47
C LYS A 27 -20.37 14.76 4.21
N GLN A 28 -21.33 14.01 3.69
CA GLN A 28 -22.63 13.84 4.34
C GLN A 28 -22.50 13.12 5.69
N ALA A 29 -21.71 12.05 5.76
CA ALA A 29 -21.45 11.33 7.01
C ALA A 29 -20.79 12.24 8.07
N LEU A 30 -19.81 13.05 7.68
CA LEU A 30 -19.18 14.02 8.58
C LEU A 30 -20.17 15.07 9.08
N SER A 31 -20.97 15.64 8.17
CA SER A 31 -22.00 16.63 8.52
C SER A 31 -23.06 16.05 9.46
N ASN A 32 -23.52 14.83 9.22
CA ASN A 32 -24.51 14.16 10.07
C ASN A 32 -23.98 13.90 11.48
N ASN A 33 -22.66 13.81 11.65
CA ASN A 33 -21.99 13.65 12.94
C ASN A 33 -21.44 14.97 13.51
N ASN A 34 -21.81 16.13 12.94
CA ASN A 34 -21.34 17.46 13.33
C ASN A 34 -19.80 17.62 13.33
N LEU A 35 -19.13 16.93 12.40
CA LEU A 35 -17.69 17.03 12.22
C LEU A 35 -17.35 18.04 11.11
N THR A 36 -16.50 19.01 11.43
CA THR A 36 -16.08 20.09 10.51
C THR A 36 -14.64 19.91 10.01
N SER A 37 -14.06 18.72 10.19
CA SER A 37 -12.67 18.43 9.82
C SER A 37 -12.46 18.48 8.31
N GLU A 38 -11.28 18.92 7.89
CA GLU A 38 -10.85 18.72 6.52
C GLU A 38 -10.65 17.25 6.20
N VAL A 39 -10.85 16.92 4.93
CA VAL A 39 -10.79 15.55 4.44
C VAL A 39 -9.68 15.43 3.42
N PHE A 40 -8.81 14.46 3.68
CA PHE A 40 -7.76 14.05 2.79
C PHE A 40 -8.01 12.61 2.34
N ILE A 41 -7.58 12.29 1.13
CA ILE A 41 -7.67 10.95 0.54
C ILE A 41 -6.25 10.42 0.36
N CYS A 42 -6.05 9.16 0.73
CA CYS A 42 -4.77 8.50 0.51
C CYS A 42 -4.53 8.24 -0.98
N GLN A 43 -3.29 8.47 -1.39
CA GLN A 43 -2.77 8.18 -2.72
C GLN A 43 -2.09 6.81 -2.75
N ASN A 44 -1.85 6.30 -3.95
CA ASN A 44 -1.19 5.03 -4.24
C ASN A 44 0.32 5.02 -4.00
N ASP A 45 0.86 6.07 -3.37
CA ASP A 45 2.28 6.28 -3.14
C ASP A 45 2.61 6.50 -1.65
N GLY A 46 1.62 6.27 -0.78
CA GLY A 46 1.73 6.45 0.67
C GLY A 46 1.59 7.88 1.17
N THR A 47 1.12 8.81 0.33
CA THR A 47 0.87 10.22 0.70
C THR A 47 -0.62 10.57 0.65
N LEU A 48 -0.96 11.79 1.04
CA LEU A 48 -2.31 12.33 1.08
C LEU A 48 -2.51 13.39 -0.01
N MET A 49 -3.74 13.47 -0.51
CA MET A 49 -4.21 14.55 -1.37
C MET A 49 -5.52 15.13 -0.84
N ASN A 50 -5.75 16.41 -1.10
CA ASN A 50 -7.02 17.05 -0.80
C ASN A 50 -8.15 16.57 -1.74
N LEU A 51 -9.39 16.93 -1.40
CA LEU A 51 -10.57 16.50 -2.18
C LEU A 51 -10.58 17.03 -3.61
N GLU A 52 -10.04 18.22 -3.86
CA GLU A 52 -9.99 18.80 -5.21
C GLU A 52 -9.09 17.96 -6.14
N LYS A 53 -7.89 17.62 -5.66
CA LYS A 53 -6.95 16.76 -6.39
C LYS A 53 -7.52 15.36 -6.56
N ALA A 54 -8.20 14.80 -5.56
CA ALA A 54 -8.87 13.50 -5.65
C ALA A 54 -10.01 13.48 -6.70
N LEU A 55 -10.77 14.57 -6.84
CA LEU A 55 -11.81 14.70 -7.87
C LEU A 55 -11.22 14.80 -9.28
N ARG A 56 -10.07 15.47 -9.40
CA ARG A 56 -9.38 15.65 -10.68
C ARG A 56 -8.63 14.40 -11.13
N TYR A 57 -8.04 13.67 -10.18
CA TYR A 57 -7.19 12.50 -10.42
C TYR A 57 -7.59 11.28 -9.57
N PRO A 58 -8.85 10.78 -9.66
CA PRO A 58 -9.28 9.61 -8.89
C PRO A 58 -8.43 8.37 -9.09
N VAL A 59 -7.78 8.25 -10.25
CA VAL A 59 -6.90 7.12 -10.55
C VAL A 59 -5.73 6.97 -9.58
N LEU A 60 -5.31 8.06 -8.91
CA LEU A 60 -4.26 8.02 -7.88
C LEU A 60 -4.71 7.33 -6.59
N THR A 61 -5.99 7.01 -6.43
CA THR A 61 -6.51 6.25 -5.28
C THR A 61 -6.32 4.74 -5.43
N ILE A 62 -6.03 4.24 -6.63
CA ILE A 62 -5.91 2.80 -6.88
C ILE A 62 -4.68 2.26 -6.15
N GLY A 63 -4.88 1.29 -5.26
CA GLY A 63 -3.77 0.71 -4.50
C GLY A 63 -3.37 1.52 -3.26
N CYS A 64 -4.17 2.51 -2.85
CA CYS A 64 -3.90 3.28 -1.63
C CYS A 64 -3.95 2.40 -0.35
N GLY A 65 -4.73 1.32 -0.35
CA GLY A 65 -4.80 0.36 0.75
C GLY A 65 -3.43 -0.25 1.08
N PRO A 66 -2.83 -1.03 0.18
CA PRO A 66 -1.50 -1.59 0.39
C PRO A 66 -0.44 -0.55 0.75
N THR A 67 -0.46 0.64 0.12
CA THR A 67 0.50 1.69 0.48
C THR A 67 0.32 2.24 1.88
N ASN A 68 -0.92 2.35 2.36
CA ASN A 68 -1.17 2.74 3.73
C ASN A 68 -0.63 1.68 4.69
N SER A 69 -0.86 0.39 4.43
CA SER A 69 -0.29 -0.69 5.24
C SER A 69 1.24 -0.66 5.26
N ILE A 70 1.89 -0.40 4.12
CA ILE A 70 3.35 -0.21 4.04
C ILE A 70 3.82 0.97 4.89
N ARG A 71 3.10 2.09 4.84
CA ARG A 71 3.40 3.29 5.65
C ARG A 71 3.20 3.06 7.14
N GLY A 72 2.13 2.36 7.51
CA GLY A 72 1.88 1.95 8.89
C GLY A 72 2.95 0.99 9.40
N ALA A 73 3.30 -0.02 8.61
CA ALA A 73 4.37 -0.97 8.91
C ALA A 73 5.71 -0.27 9.16
N ALA A 74 6.08 0.70 8.30
CA ALA A 74 7.29 1.50 8.48
C ALA A 74 7.31 2.23 9.83
N HIS A 75 6.18 2.85 10.19
CA HIS A 75 6.07 3.56 11.47
C HIS A 75 6.11 2.62 12.66
N LEU A 76 5.35 1.53 12.61
CA LEU A 76 5.21 0.56 13.71
C LEU A 76 6.49 -0.23 13.96
N SER A 77 7.26 -0.52 12.92
CA SER A 77 8.53 -1.27 13.02
C SER A 77 9.76 -0.37 13.23
N ASN A 78 9.65 0.94 13.00
CA ASN A 78 10.77 1.87 12.87
C ASN A 78 11.81 1.48 11.79
N LEU A 79 11.42 0.65 10.82
CA LEU A 79 12.25 0.34 9.67
C LEU A 79 11.97 1.26 8.50
N GLU A 80 13.02 1.60 7.77
CA GLU A 80 12.90 2.37 6.53
C GLU A 80 13.00 1.51 5.27
N ASN A 81 13.54 0.28 5.37
CA ASN A 81 13.74 -0.61 4.23
C ASN A 81 13.43 -2.05 4.64
N ALA A 82 12.39 -2.64 4.03
CA ALA A 82 11.92 -3.99 4.31
C ALA A 82 10.95 -4.46 3.22
N LEU A 83 10.59 -5.74 3.23
CA LEU A 83 9.34 -6.19 2.63
C LEU A 83 8.23 -6.06 3.66
N VAL A 84 7.05 -5.63 3.22
CA VAL A 84 5.85 -5.58 4.05
C VAL A 84 4.86 -6.57 3.48
N VAL A 85 4.35 -7.46 4.33
CA VAL A 85 3.37 -8.48 3.99
C VAL A 85 2.11 -8.18 4.79
N ASP A 86 1.10 -7.62 4.11
CA ASP A 86 -0.21 -7.31 4.69
C ASP A 86 -1.20 -8.43 4.38
N VAL A 87 -1.61 -9.16 5.42
CA VAL A 87 -2.53 -10.29 5.28
C VAL A 87 -3.92 -9.90 5.78
N GLY A 88 -4.86 -9.83 4.84
CA GLY A 88 -6.28 -9.62 5.14
C GLY A 88 -7.05 -10.93 5.31
N GLY A 89 -8.39 -10.84 5.23
CA GLY A 89 -9.26 -12.02 5.25
C GLY A 89 -9.26 -12.81 3.93
N THR A 90 -8.93 -12.17 2.81
CA THR A 90 -9.05 -12.77 1.47
C THR A 90 -7.70 -12.90 0.76
N THR A 91 -6.85 -11.89 0.90
CA THR A 91 -5.62 -11.72 0.13
C THR A 91 -4.45 -11.35 1.02
N THR A 92 -3.25 -11.57 0.49
CA THR A 92 -2.00 -11.05 1.04
C THR A 92 -1.40 -10.10 0.01
N ASP A 93 -1.10 -8.89 0.45
CA ASP A 93 -0.42 -7.87 -0.35
C ASP A 93 1.03 -7.72 0.13
N ILE A 94 1.99 -7.98 -0.76
CA ILE A 94 3.42 -7.87 -0.49
C ILE A 94 3.96 -6.64 -1.21
N GLY A 95 4.43 -5.66 -0.45
CA GLY A 95 5.01 -4.45 -0.98
C GLY A 95 6.44 -4.22 -0.51
N VAL A 96 7.19 -3.39 -1.24
CA VAL A 96 8.55 -3.02 -0.82
C VAL A 96 8.53 -1.66 -0.14
N LEU A 97 9.05 -1.62 1.08
CA LEU A 97 9.33 -0.39 1.82
C LEU A 97 10.75 0.08 1.50
N LYS A 98 10.89 1.33 1.09
CA LYS A 98 12.18 1.96 0.77
C LYS A 98 12.22 3.40 1.26
N LYS A 99 13.20 3.73 2.11
CA LYS A 99 13.32 5.05 2.77
C LYS A 99 12.01 5.49 3.45
N GLY A 100 11.31 4.55 4.07
CA GLY A 100 10.04 4.79 4.74
C GLY A 100 8.83 4.89 3.80
N PHE A 101 8.99 4.92 2.48
CA PHE A 101 7.87 5.01 1.52
C PHE A 101 7.69 3.72 0.72
N PRO A 102 6.47 3.45 0.19
CA PRO A 102 6.28 2.41 -0.80
C PRO A 102 7.20 2.63 -2.00
N ARG A 103 7.90 1.57 -2.42
CA ARG A 103 8.66 1.56 -3.67
C ARG A 103 7.67 1.65 -4.82
N GLU A 104 7.89 2.60 -5.72
CA GLU A 104 7.16 2.67 -6.98
C GLU A 104 7.72 1.66 -7.99
N SER A 105 6.85 1.05 -8.77
CA SER A 105 7.27 0.18 -9.88
C SER A 105 8.01 1.00 -10.95
N SER A 106 9.13 0.44 -11.44
CA SER A 106 9.88 1.01 -12.56
C SER A 106 9.25 0.69 -13.91
N LEU A 107 8.31 -0.25 -13.95
CA LEU A 107 7.65 -0.73 -15.17
C LEU A 107 6.24 -0.15 -15.31
N ALA A 108 5.78 -0.05 -16.55
CA ALA A 108 4.40 0.26 -16.85
C ALA A 108 3.49 -0.80 -16.22
N THR A 109 2.57 -0.38 -15.37
CA THR A 109 1.70 -1.29 -14.61
C THR A 109 0.41 -1.58 -15.39
N VAL A 110 -0.10 -2.81 -15.23
CA VAL A 110 -1.36 -3.26 -15.81
C VAL A 110 -2.43 -3.27 -14.73
N ILE A 111 -3.47 -2.46 -14.90
CA ILE A 111 -4.60 -2.35 -13.96
C ILE A 111 -5.84 -2.89 -14.66
N GLY A 112 -6.42 -3.98 -14.15
CA GLY A 112 -7.60 -4.61 -14.76
C GLY A 112 -7.40 -4.97 -16.25
N GLY A 113 -6.19 -5.40 -16.63
CA GLY A 113 -5.83 -5.70 -18.02
C GLY A 113 -5.40 -4.49 -18.85
N ILE A 114 -5.42 -3.28 -18.30
CA ILE A 114 -5.09 -2.04 -19.01
C ILE A 114 -3.69 -1.56 -18.63
N ARG A 115 -2.78 -1.49 -19.60
CA ARG A 115 -1.43 -0.96 -19.40
C ARG A 115 -1.46 0.56 -19.27
N THR A 116 -0.87 1.09 -18.20
CA THR A 116 -0.85 2.53 -17.92
C THR A 116 0.58 3.05 -17.73
N ASN A 117 0.75 4.36 -17.76
CA ASN A 117 2.00 5.05 -17.43
C ASN A 117 1.98 5.63 -16.02
N PHE A 118 0.98 5.29 -15.20
CA PHE A 118 0.97 5.67 -13.80
C PHE A 118 2.05 4.89 -13.06
N ARG A 119 2.68 5.57 -12.12
CA ARG A 119 3.51 4.89 -11.14
C ARG A 119 2.58 4.29 -10.11
N MET A 120 2.61 2.97 -10.03
CA MET A 120 1.89 2.19 -9.04
C MET A 120 2.89 1.75 -7.98
N PRO A 121 2.43 1.51 -6.75
CA PRO A 121 3.25 0.88 -5.74
C PRO A 121 3.61 -0.52 -6.25
N ASP A 122 4.85 -0.90 -6.01
CA ASP A 122 5.35 -2.22 -6.37
C ASP A 122 4.84 -3.23 -5.35
N VAL A 123 3.65 -3.76 -5.63
CA VAL A 123 2.87 -4.64 -4.76
C VAL A 123 2.47 -5.89 -5.54
N LEU A 124 2.71 -7.06 -4.95
CA LEU A 124 2.21 -8.35 -5.41
C LEU A 124 1.06 -8.78 -4.50
N SER A 125 -0.10 -9.09 -5.10
CA SER A 125 -1.27 -9.60 -4.38
C SER A 125 -1.46 -11.09 -4.69
N ILE A 126 -1.56 -11.92 -3.65
CA ILE A 126 -1.85 -13.35 -3.77
C ILE A 126 -3.15 -13.72 -3.04
N GLY A 127 -3.84 -14.75 -3.55
CA GLY A 127 -5.09 -15.28 -2.99
C GLY A 127 -4.90 -16.12 -1.73
N LEU A 128 -4.22 -15.57 -0.74
CA LEU A 128 -3.94 -16.18 0.56
C LEU A 128 -4.28 -15.17 1.64
N GLY A 129 -5.28 -15.42 2.46
CA GLY A 129 -5.65 -14.59 3.61
C GLY A 129 -6.32 -15.45 4.67
N GLY A 130 -6.70 -14.89 5.82
CA GLY A 130 -7.23 -15.67 6.95
C GLY A 130 -8.41 -16.58 6.58
N GLY A 131 -9.31 -16.10 5.73
CA GLY A 131 -10.49 -16.83 5.30
C GLY A 131 -10.27 -17.75 4.10
N THR A 132 -9.05 -17.89 3.58
CA THR A 132 -8.77 -18.79 2.46
C THR A 132 -9.15 -20.22 2.83
N ILE A 133 -9.97 -20.85 1.98
CA ILE A 133 -10.56 -22.18 2.24
C ILE A 133 -9.49 -23.26 2.08
N VAL A 134 -9.50 -24.23 3.00
CA VAL A 134 -8.61 -25.41 2.95
C VAL A 134 -9.44 -26.61 2.49
N HIS A 135 -9.06 -27.16 1.34
CA HIS A 135 -9.74 -28.29 0.71
C HIS A 135 -9.06 -29.60 1.08
N VAL A 136 -9.83 -30.59 1.55
CA VAL A 136 -9.30 -31.87 2.08
C VAL A 136 -9.84 -33.12 1.36
N GLU A 137 -10.74 -32.98 0.38
CA GLU A 137 -11.49 -34.12 -0.19
C GLU A 137 -10.65 -35.11 -1.03
N ASN A 138 -9.61 -34.64 -1.73
CA ASN A 138 -8.77 -35.48 -2.59
C ASN A 138 -7.27 -35.24 -2.30
N GLU A 139 -6.84 -34.00 -2.52
CA GLU A 139 -5.51 -33.51 -2.25
C GLU A 139 -5.65 -32.24 -1.42
N LEU A 140 -4.75 -32.07 -0.44
CA LEU A 140 -4.73 -30.87 0.38
C LEU A 140 -4.39 -29.65 -0.49
N ARG A 141 -5.33 -28.72 -0.59
CA ARG A 141 -5.19 -27.45 -1.33
C ARG A 141 -5.59 -26.28 -0.45
N VAL A 142 -4.87 -25.16 -0.59
CA VAL A 142 -5.20 -23.88 0.05
C VAL A 142 -5.66 -22.89 -1.01
N GLY A 143 -6.92 -22.44 -0.92
CA GLY A 143 -7.50 -21.46 -1.82
C GLY A 143 -7.73 -21.97 -3.26
N PRO A 144 -8.10 -21.09 -4.20
CA PRO A 144 -8.12 -19.62 -4.06
C PRO A 144 -9.40 -19.06 -3.41
N GLU A 145 -10.42 -19.90 -3.18
CA GLU A 145 -11.68 -19.45 -2.58
C GLU A 145 -11.46 -18.96 -1.14
N SER A 146 -12.23 -17.96 -0.70
CA SER A 146 -12.14 -17.40 0.64
C SER A 146 -13.51 -17.02 1.21
N LEU A 147 -13.66 -17.19 2.52
CA LEU A 147 -14.80 -16.71 3.31
C LEU A 147 -14.84 -15.18 3.41
N GLY A 148 -13.68 -14.51 3.30
CA GLY A 148 -13.57 -13.05 3.40
C GLY A 148 -14.14 -12.52 4.71
N TYR A 149 -15.17 -11.68 4.64
CA TYR A 149 -15.82 -11.13 5.84
C TYR A 149 -16.66 -12.16 6.63
N ARG A 150 -16.96 -13.33 6.04
CA ARG A 150 -17.78 -14.38 6.66
C ARG A 150 -16.99 -15.34 7.56
N ILE A 151 -15.71 -15.10 7.80
CA ILE A 151 -14.88 -15.93 8.71
C ILE A 151 -15.56 -16.08 10.09
N LEU A 152 -16.10 -14.98 10.62
CA LEU A 152 -16.72 -14.94 11.95
C LEU A 152 -18.05 -15.70 12.05
N GLU A 153 -18.58 -16.20 10.93
CA GLU A 153 -19.88 -16.87 10.85
C GLU A 153 -19.75 -18.30 10.31
N GLU A 154 -18.92 -18.50 9.27
CA GLU A 154 -18.85 -19.74 8.51
C GLU A 154 -17.61 -20.60 8.84
N SER A 155 -16.62 -20.08 9.57
CA SER A 155 -15.42 -20.87 9.89
C SER A 155 -15.61 -21.78 11.11
N LEU A 156 -14.84 -22.87 11.17
CA LEU A 156 -14.92 -23.84 12.27
C LEU A 156 -14.66 -23.19 13.64
N SER A 157 -13.69 -22.28 13.72
CA SER A 157 -13.35 -21.55 14.93
C SER A 157 -14.45 -20.63 15.46
N PHE A 158 -15.45 -20.31 14.65
CA PHE A 158 -16.60 -19.48 15.03
C PHE A 158 -17.93 -20.23 15.00
N GLY A 159 -17.89 -21.57 14.91
CA GLY A 159 -19.09 -22.42 14.97
C GLY A 159 -19.74 -22.72 13.62
N GLY A 160 -19.12 -22.33 12.51
CA GLY A 160 -19.50 -22.73 11.16
C GLY A 160 -18.94 -24.11 10.77
N ASP A 161 -19.03 -24.44 9.49
CA ASP A 161 -18.71 -25.76 8.93
C ASP A 161 -17.62 -25.73 7.83
N VAL A 162 -17.07 -24.55 7.52
CA VAL A 162 -16.04 -24.39 6.49
C VAL A 162 -14.66 -24.28 7.11
N LEU A 163 -13.73 -25.16 6.73
CA LEU A 163 -12.33 -25.08 7.14
C LEU A 163 -11.58 -24.00 6.33
N CYS A 164 -10.97 -23.04 7.03
CA CYS A 164 -10.12 -22.01 6.45
C CYS A 164 -8.77 -21.84 7.16
N THR A 165 -7.86 -21.04 6.62
CA THR A 165 -6.50 -20.89 7.17
C THR A 165 -6.46 -20.28 8.58
N THR A 166 -7.44 -19.47 8.97
CA THR A 166 -7.59 -18.97 10.34
C THR A 166 -7.80 -20.13 11.32
N ASP A 167 -8.62 -21.12 10.96
CA ASP A 167 -8.86 -22.31 11.79
C ASP A 167 -7.56 -23.12 12.00
N ILE A 168 -6.73 -23.24 10.95
CA ILE A 168 -5.41 -23.89 11.00
C ILE A 168 -4.46 -23.13 11.92
N ALA A 169 -4.42 -21.79 11.81
CA ALA A 169 -3.56 -20.95 12.64
C ALA A 169 -3.94 -21.04 14.13
N ILE A 170 -5.24 -21.05 14.41
CA ILE A 170 -5.80 -21.19 15.76
C ILE A 170 -5.48 -22.58 16.33
N ALA A 171 -5.77 -23.66 15.59
CA ALA A 171 -5.49 -25.03 16.04
C ALA A 171 -4.00 -25.28 16.33
N ASN A 172 -3.11 -24.56 15.63
CA ASN A 172 -1.67 -24.64 15.84
C ASN A 172 -1.17 -23.87 17.08
N GLN A 173 -1.97 -22.98 17.68
CA GLN A 173 -1.55 -22.08 18.75
C GLN A 173 -2.41 -22.23 20.01
N LYS A 174 -1.81 -22.68 21.11
CA LYS A 174 -2.53 -22.84 22.39
C LYS A 174 -3.15 -21.54 22.93
N ASN A 175 -2.50 -20.39 22.69
CA ASN A 175 -2.95 -19.05 23.10
C ASN A 175 -2.99 -18.13 21.86
N HIS A 176 -3.90 -18.39 20.93
CA HIS A 176 -4.07 -17.53 19.76
C HIS A 176 -4.63 -16.14 20.16
N PRO A 177 -4.32 -15.07 19.41
CA PRO A 177 -4.76 -13.71 19.72
C PRO A 177 -6.15 -13.37 19.16
N VAL A 178 -6.86 -14.33 18.56
CA VAL A 178 -8.16 -14.09 17.91
C VAL A 178 -9.29 -14.14 18.93
N ASP A 179 -9.90 -12.99 19.21
CA ASP A 179 -11.00 -12.87 20.16
C ASP A 179 -12.26 -13.64 19.71
N GLY A 180 -12.90 -14.34 20.66
CA GLY A 180 -14.14 -15.09 20.42
C GLY A 180 -13.98 -16.40 19.65
N ALA A 181 -12.79 -16.70 19.13
CA ALA A 181 -12.52 -17.95 18.44
C ALA A 181 -12.34 -19.12 19.43
N ILE A 182 -12.80 -20.30 19.01
CA ILE A 182 -12.60 -21.57 19.68
C ILE A 182 -11.62 -22.40 18.86
N SER A 183 -10.66 -23.04 19.53
CA SER A 183 -9.73 -23.94 18.84
C SER A 183 -10.47 -25.17 18.30
N PRO A 184 -10.48 -25.39 16.97
CA PRO A 184 -11.11 -26.56 16.40
C PRO A 184 -10.23 -27.78 16.66
N ASP A 185 -10.86 -28.95 16.83
CA ASP A 185 -10.15 -30.22 16.96
C ASP A 185 -9.76 -30.73 15.57
N LEU A 186 -8.52 -30.46 15.16
CA LEU A 186 -7.99 -30.81 13.85
C LEU A 186 -6.85 -31.81 13.98
N GLU A 187 -6.76 -32.73 13.01
CA GLU A 187 -5.62 -33.65 12.95
C GLU A 187 -4.29 -32.89 12.83
N VAL A 188 -3.32 -33.27 13.67
CA VAL A 188 -1.98 -32.65 13.68
C VAL A 188 -1.32 -32.70 12.30
N ASN A 189 -1.53 -33.78 11.54
CA ASN A 189 -0.98 -33.92 10.20
C ASN A 189 -1.59 -32.90 9.23
N LEU A 190 -2.91 -32.71 9.27
CA LEU A 190 -3.61 -31.70 8.46
C LEU A 190 -3.09 -30.29 8.74
N VAL A 191 -2.94 -29.94 10.02
CA VAL A 191 -2.40 -28.63 10.44
C VAL A 191 -0.98 -28.43 9.90
N ASN A 192 -0.10 -29.42 10.09
CA ASN A 192 1.29 -29.32 9.64
C ASN A 192 1.41 -29.24 8.12
N GLN A 193 0.71 -30.09 7.38
CA GLN A 193 0.74 -30.06 5.92
C GLN A 193 0.20 -28.74 5.37
N THR A 194 -0.87 -28.20 5.97
CA THR A 194 -1.45 -26.93 5.52
C THR A 194 -0.50 -25.77 5.77
N LYS A 195 0.17 -25.74 6.93
CA LYS A 195 1.19 -24.73 7.23
C LYS A 195 2.36 -24.75 6.24
N GLU A 196 2.82 -25.94 5.86
CA GLU A 196 3.88 -26.04 4.85
C GLU A 196 3.43 -25.54 3.48
N LYS A 197 2.18 -25.79 3.07
CA LYS A 197 1.62 -25.18 1.84
C LYS A 197 1.56 -23.65 1.93
N ILE A 198 1.12 -23.11 3.08
CA ILE A 198 1.09 -21.66 3.31
C ILE A 198 2.52 -21.08 3.26
N ARG A 199 3.49 -21.76 3.86
CA ARG A 199 4.92 -21.39 3.82
C ARG A 199 5.44 -21.34 2.38
N GLU A 200 5.21 -22.38 1.58
CA GLU A 200 5.61 -22.43 0.17
C GLU A 200 5.03 -21.25 -0.61
N LEU A 201 3.73 -20.99 -0.49
CA LEU A 201 3.05 -19.88 -1.18
C LEU A 201 3.63 -18.51 -0.81
N ILE A 202 3.92 -18.27 0.47
CA ILE A 202 4.44 -16.97 0.91
C ILE A 202 5.92 -16.80 0.57
N GLU A 203 6.73 -17.86 0.68
CA GLU A 203 8.15 -17.83 0.29
C GLU A 203 8.30 -17.56 -1.20
N ASP A 204 7.49 -18.19 -2.05
CA ASP A 204 7.48 -17.94 -3.51
C ASP A 204 7.07 -16.50 -3.84
N ALA A 205 6.10 -15.94 -3.11
CA ALA A 205 5.64 -14.58 -3.32
C ALA A 205 6.66 -13.54 -2.82
N ILE A 206 7.34 -13.82 -1.71
CA ILE A 206 8.46 -13.01 -1.21
C ILE A 206 9.60 -13.02 -2.22
N ASP A 207 9.98 -14.18 -2.75
CA ASP A 207 11.08 -14.30 -3.71
C ASP A 207 10.81 -13.52 -5.01
N GLN A 208 9.57 -13.54 -5.50
CA GLN A 208 9.14 -12.72 -6.65
C GLN A 208 9.30 -11.21 -6.44
N MET A 209 9.17 -10.73 -5.19
CA MET A 209 9.29 -9.30 -4.87
C MET A 209 10.73 -8.85 -4.62
N LYS A 210 11.63 -9.79 -4.31
CA LYS A 210 13.04 -9.52 -4.06
C LYS A 210 13.75 -9.12 -5.35
N THR A 211 14.59 -8.09 -5.26
CA THR A 211 15.40 -7.60 -6.39
C THR A 211 16.75 -8.30 -6.49
N ASP A 212 17.20 -8.93 -5.41
CA ASP A 212 18.43 -9.70 -5.38
C ASP A 212 18.29 -10.90 -4.43
N ARG A 213 19.31 -11.75 -4.38
CA ARG A 213 19.29 -13.00 -3.59
C ARG A 213 19.52 -12.78 -2.09
N LYS A 214 19.82 -11.56 -1.64
CA LYS A 214 20.12 -11.31 -0.23
C LYS A 214 18.87 -11.52 0.61
N GLU A 215 19.08 -11.90 1.86
CA GLU A 215 18.01 -11.93 2.84
C GLU A 215 17.57 -10.49 3.15
N VAL A 216 16.27 -10.30 3.31
CA VAL A 216 15.65 -9.00 3.59
C VAL A 216 14.75 -9.12 4.82
N PRO A 217 14.65 -8.08 5.67
CA PRO A 217 13.71 -8.09 6.76
C PRO A 217 12.28 -8.04 6.21
N VAL A 218 11.39 -8.79 6.83
CA VAL A 218 9.95 -8.82 6.50
C VAL A 218 9.16 -8.31 7.69
N ILE A 219 8.26 -7.36 7.45
CA ILE A 219 7.30 -6.87 8.44
C ILE A 219 5.94 -7.49 8.12
N LEU A 220 5.36 -8.25 9.04
CA LEU A 220 4.01 -8.80 8.90
C LEU A 220 3.00 -7.84 9.53
N VAL A 221 1.97 -7.50 8.77
CA VAL A 221 0.85 -6.67 9.20
C VAL A 221 -0.48 -7.25 8.72
N GLY A 222 -1.58 -6.69 9.20
CA GLY A 222 -2.93 -7.18 8.93
C GLY A 222 -3.34 -8.30 9.88
N GLY A 223 -4.62 -8.35 10.23
CA GLY A 223 -5.16 -9.31 11.20
C GLY A 223 -5.01 -10.77 10.76
N GLY A 224 -4.87 -11.03 9.46
CA GLY A 224 -4.66 -12.36 8.91
C GLY A 224 -3.21 -12.86 9.05
N SER A 225 -2.26 -12.02 9.48
CA SER A 225 -0.83 -12.37 9.51
C SER A 225 -0.49 -13.53 10.44
N ILE A 226 -1.41 -13.88 11.35
CA ILE A 226 -1.34 -15.04 12.24
C ILE A 226 -1.17 -16.38 11.50
N ILE A 227 -1.57 -16.44 10.22
CA ILE A 227 -1.45 -17.66 9.40
C ILE A 227 -0.03 -17.91 8.91
N LEU A 228 0.83 -16.88 8.93
CA LEU A 228 2.17 -16.95 8.37
C LEU A 228 3.21 -17.45 9.38
N PRO A 229 4.25 -18.16 8.91
CA PRO A 229 5.34 -18.61 9.78
C PRO A 229 6.22 -17.43 10.23
N LYS A 230 6.86 -17.60 11.39
CA LYS A 230 7.82 -16.63 11.95
C LYS A 230 9.25 -16.77 11.39
N GLU A 231 9.48 -17.83 10.63
CA GLU A 231 10.76 -18.11 9.97
C GLU A 231 10.47 -18.58 8.55
N MET A 232 11.14 -17.97 7.58
CA MET A 232 10.94 -18.19 6.13
C MET A 232 12.29 -18.16 5.43
N ASN A 233 12.45 -18.98 4.39
CA ASN A 233 13.64 -18.95 3.56
C ASN A 233 13.79 -17.61 2.84
N GLY A 234 15.02 -17.11 2.76
CA GLY A 234 15.33 -15.86 2.05
C GLY A 234 14.90 -14.59 2.79
N VAL A 235 14.50 -14.69 4.06
CA VAL A 235 14.12 -13.60 4.96
C VAL A 235 15.11 -13.54 6.12
N SER A 236 15.67 -12.36 6.42
CA SER A 236 16.69 -12.22 7.47
C SER A 236 16.09 -12.23 8.87
N GLU A 237 14.92 -11.63 9.00
CA GLU A 237 14.13 -11.58 10.23
C GLU A 237 12.67 -11.30 9.89
N VAL A 238 11.76 -11.84 10.71
CA VAL A 238 10.33 -11.57 10.63
C VAL A 238 9.94 -10.70 11.82
N ILE A 239 9.39 -9.53 11.53
CA ILE A 239 8.98 -8.53 12.52
C ILE A 239 7.46 -8.45 12.50
N VAL A 240 6.84 -8.64 13.67
CA VAL A 240 5.41 -8.43 13.88
C VAL A 240 5.28 -7.33 14.93
N PRO A 241 5.06 -6.06 14.54
CA PRO A 241 5.03 -4.96 15.49
C PRO A 241 3.74 -4.97 16.32
N GLU A 242 3.68 -4.18 17.40
CA GLU A 242 2.42 -3.94 18.10
C GLU A 242 1.41 -3.23 17.17
N ASN A 243 0.11 -3.51 17.35
CA ASN A 243 -0.97 -2.97 16.52
C ASN A 243 -0.82 -3.27 15.01
N TYR A 244 -0.17 -4.39 14.65
CA TYR A 244 0.05 -4.82 13.27
C TYR A 244 -1.26 -4.95 12.47
N ASP A 245 -2.36 -5.29 13.13
CA ASP A 245 -3.71 -5.42 12.58
C ASP A 245 -4.33 -4.08 12.17
N ALA A 246 -3.88 -2.98 12.77
CA ALA A 246 -4.32 -1.62 12.47
C ALA A 246 -3.36 -0.86 11.54
N ALA A 247 -2.33 -1.51 10.98
CA ALA A 247 -1.28 -0.85 10.19
C ALA A 247 -1.84 0.01 9.04
N ASN A 248 -2.88 -0.46 8.34
CA ASN A 248 -3.52 0.32 7.28
C ASN A 248 -4.06 1.67 7.79
N ALA A 249 -4.86 1.63 8.85
CA ALA A 249 -5.47 2.83 9.44
C ALA A 249 -4.41 3.77 10.01
N ILE A 250 -3.38 3.22 10.64
CA ILE A 250 -2.24 3.99 11.18
C ILE A 250 -1.48 4.67 10.04
N GLY A 251 -1.20 3.96 8.94
CA GLY A 251 -0.54 4.53 7.78
C GLY A 251 -1.34 5.64 7.10
N ALA A 252 -2.67 5.48 7.02
CA ALA A 252 -3.57 6.53 6.53
C ALA A 252 -3.55 7.77 7.44
N ALA A 253 -3.61 7.57 8.77
CA ALA A 253 -3.62 8.65 9.76
C ALA A 253 -2.29 9.41 9.84
N LEU A 254 -1.17 8.72 9.60
CA LEU A 254 0.17 9.29 9.57
C LEU A 254 0.61 9.76 8.17
N GLY A 255 -0.34 9.77 7.22
CA GLY A 255 -0.10 10.19 5.85
C GLY A 255 0.52 11.59 5.80
N GLU A 256 1.54 11.73 4.96
CA GLU A 256 2.17 13.01 4.64
C GLU A 256 1.55 13.56 3.35
N VAL A 257 1.51 14.88 3.19
CA VAL A 257 1.11 15.50 1.92
C VAL A 257 2.37 15.69 1.06
N SER A 258 2.24 15.47 -0.24
CA SER A 258 3.37 15.65 -1.16
C SER A 258 3.08 16.52 -2.37
N GLY A 259 4.15 17.15 -2.86
CA GLY A 259 4.23 17.75 -4.19
C GLY A 259 5.16 16.94 -5.09
N GLU A 260 4.83 16.84 -6.37
CA GLU A 260 5.59 16.05 -7.33
C GLU A 260 5.78 16.81 -8.64
N VAL A 261 7.04 16.92 -9.05
CA VAL A 261 7.40 17.46 -10.36
C VAL A 261 7.92 16.33 -11.22
N ASN A 262 7.45 16.24 -12.45
CA ASN A 262 8.00 15.40 -13.51
C ASN A 262 8.02 16.22 -14.79
N SER A 263 9.17 16.80 -15.12
CA SER A 263 9.26 17.78 -16.20
C SER A 263 10.62 17.76 -16.89
N VAL A 264 10.60 18.14 -18.17
CA VAL A 264 11.80 18.24 -19.00
C VAL A 264 12.43 19.62 -18.81
N TYR A 265 13.71 19.63 -18.43
CA TYR A 265 14.52 20.82 -18.29
C TYR A 265 15.60 20.85 -19.38
N SER A 266 15.76 22.00 -20.02
CA SER A 266 16.89 22.25 -20.92
C SER A 266 18.11 22.68 -20.12
N LEU A 267 19.29 22.17 -20.47
CA LEU A 267 20.57 22.55 -19.87
C LEU A 267 21.37 23.54 -20.74
N GLU A 268 20.75 24.18 -21.73
CA GLU A 268 21.45 25.16 -22.59
C GLU A 268 21.95 26.38 -21.81
N ASN A 269 21.19 26.81 -20.81
CA ASN A 269 21.44 28.05 -20.05
C ASN A 269 21.49 27.81 -18.52
N GLN A 270 21.55 26.56 -18.08
CA GLN A 270 21.64 26.21 -16.65
C GLN A 270 22.34 24.85 -16.49
N THR A 271 22.97 24.67 -15.35
CA THR A 271 23.55 23.39 -14.95
C THR A 271 22.46 22.39 -14.55
N GLN A 272 22.82 21.10 -14.53
CA GLN A 272 21.92 20.06 -14.03
C GLN A 272 21.57 20.30 -12.55
N GLU A 273 22.50 20.81 -11.75
CA GLU A 273 22.30 21.11 -10.33
C GLU A 273 21.27 22.24 -10.13
N GLU A 274 21.36 23.31 -10.93
CA GLU A 274 20.37 24.40 -10.94
C GLU A 274 18.98 23.91 -11.35
N ALA A 275 18.90 23.08 -12.40
CA ALA A 275 17.63 22.48 -12.84
C ALA A 275 17.01 21.57 -11.77
N VAL A 276 17.84 20.78 -11.06
CA VAL A 276 17.38 19.94 -9.95
C VAL A 276 16.90 20.80 -8.78
N SER A 277 17.64 21.85 -8.42
CA SER A 277 17.21 22.77 -7.35
C SER A 277 15.86 23.40 -7.67
N LEU A 278 15.67 23.88 -8.91
CA LEU A 278 14.41 24.45 -9.35
C LEU A 278 13.24 23.44 -9.29
N ALA A 279 13.48 22.19 -9.70
CA ALA A 279 12.49 21.12 -9.60
C ALA A 279 12.14 20.80 -8.14
N ILE A 280 13.13 20.79 -7.23
CA ILE A 280 12.91 20.63 -5.78
C ILE A 280 12.08 21.77 -5.23
N ASP A 281 12.41 23.02 -5.53
CA ASP A 281 11.66 24.19 -5.04
C ASP A 281 10.21 24.19 -5.54
N THR A 282 10.01 23.76 -6.79
CA THR A 282 8.67 23.61 -7.37
C THR A 282 7.87 22.51 -6.66
N ALA A 283 8.48 21.35 -6.40
CA ALA A 283 7.83 20.25 -5.67
C ALA A 283 7.55 20.63 -4.20
N ARG A 284 8.47 21.37 -3.54
CA ARG A 284 8.26 21.93 -2.20
C ARG A 284 7.04 22.85 -2.18
N LYS A 285 6.92 23.73 -3.18
CA LYS A 285 5.78 24.64 -3.29
C LYS A 285 4.46 23.89 -3.46
N GLU A 286 4.41 22.90 -4.36
CA GLU A 286 3.19 22.09 -4.53
C GLU A 286 2.81 21.33 -3.26
N ALA A 287 3.79 20.84 -2.49
CA ALA A 287 3.53 20.19 -1.21
C ALA A 287 2.87 21.16 -0.21
N ILE A 288 3.38 22.40 -0.11
CA ILE A 288 2.82 23.46 0.76
C ILE A 288 1.41 23.84 0.29
N ASP A 289 1.22 24.08 -1.01
CA ASP A 289 -0.08 24.40 -1.61
C ASP A 289 -1.10 23.28 -1.38
N SER A 290 -0.64 22.04 -1.21
CA SER A 290 -1.47 20.87 -0.89
C SER A 290 -1.73 20.69 0.62
N GLY A 291 -1.11 21.50 1.49
CA GLY A 291 -1.32 21.50 2.95
C GLY A 291 -0.14 20.99 3.80
N ALA A 292 1.06 20.83 3.23
CA ALA A 292 2.24 20.40 3.98
C ALA A 292 2.88 21.54 4.79
N SER A 293 3.26 21.25 6.03
CA SER A 293 3.99 22.17 6.90
C SER A 293 5.42 22.38 6.40
N VAL A 294 5.78 23.65 6.16
CA VAL A 294 7.08 24.09 5.63
C VAL A 294 8.26 23.48 6.39
N ASP A 295 8.19 23.47 7.71
CA ASP A 295 9.27 22.99 8.60
C ASP A 295 9.47 21.46 8.58
N THR A 296 8.55 20.72 7.96
CA THR A 296 8.56 19.25 7.95
C THR A 296 8.88 18.66 6.57
N LEU A 297 9.07 19.50 5.56
CA LEU A 297 9.32 19.08 4.19
C LEU A 297 10.64 18.33 4.06
N LYS A 298 10.58 17.13 3.48
CA LYS A 298 11.74 16.32 3.11
C LYS A 298 11.64 15.88 1.65
N THR A 299 12.78 15.88 0.97
CA THR A 299 12.88 15.33 -0.39
C THR A 299 12.92 13.81 -0.31
N ILE A 300 11.91 13.15 -0.89
CA ILE A 300 11.79 11.69 -0.88
C ILE A 300 12.70 11.06 -1.92
N PHE A 301 12.65 11.60 -3.14
CA PHE A 301 13.57 11.22 -4.20
C PHE A 301 13.79 12.36 -5.20
N VAL A 302 14.92 12.26 -5.89
CA VAL A 302 15.24 13.01 -7.10
C VAL A 302 15.73 11.99 -8.13
N GLU A 303 15.11 11.97 -9.29
CA GLU A 303 15.50 11.13 -10.42
C GLU A 303 15.80 12.05 -11.61
N VAL A 304 17.00 11.95 -12.17
CA VAL A 304 17.42 12.71 -13.35
C VAL A 304 17.62 11.73 -14.49
N ILE A 305 16.80 11.85 -15.54
CA ILE A 305 16.82 10.96 -16.70
C ILE A 305 17.34 11.74 -17.90
N PRO A 306 18.56 11.45 -18.40
CA PRO A 306 19.09 12.11 -19.59
C PRO A 306 18.26 11.80 -20.84
N LEU A 307 17.93 12.84 -21.62
CA LEU A 307 17.21 12.68 -22.89
C LEU A 307 18.19 12.80 -24.06
N ALA A 308 18.88 11.68 -24.34
CA ALA A 308 19.96 11.61 -25.32
C ALA A 308 19.56 11.99 -26.76
N TYR A 309 18.27 11.98 -27.09
CA TYR A 309 17.73 12.29 -28.42
C TYR A 309 17.39 13.78 -28.61
N LEU A 310 17.53 14.62 -27.59
CA LEU A 310 17.27 16.06 -27.71
C LEU A 310 18.56 16.83 -27.96
N PRO A 311 18.63 17.68 -29.01
CA PRO A 311 19.86 18.36 -29.43
C PRO A 311 20.41 19.39 -28.43
N LYS A 312 19.67 19.66 -27.34
CA LYS A 312 19.88 20.77 -26.40
C LYS A 312 20.30 20.33 -25.00
N GLN A 313 20.88 19.13 -24.87
CA GLN A 313 21.22 18.49 -23.58
C GLN A 313 20.08 18.65 -22.57
N ALA A 314 18.96 17.95 -22.79
CA ALA A 314 17.81 18.02 -21.88
C ALA A 314 17.80 16.84 -20.92
N VAL A 315 17.27 17.07 -19.72
CA VAL A 315 17.04 16.05 -18.71
C VAL A 315 15.56 16.07 -18.31
N ASN A 316 14.97 14.90 -18.13
CA ASN A 316 13.70 14.80 -17.44
C ASN A 316 13.98 14.64 -15.95
N ILE A 317 13.59 15.63 -15.14
CA ILE A 317 13.81 15.63 -13.70
C ILE A 317 12.49 15.28 -13.03
N LYS A 318 12.56 14.30 -12.14
CA LYS A 318 11.45 13.92 -11.27
C LYS A 318 11.83 14.17 -9.83
N VAL A 319 10.99 14.89 -9.10
CA VAL A 319 11.20 15.18 -7.69
C VAL A 319 9.92 14.96 -6.95
N LYS A 320 10.02 14.31 -5.80
CA LYS A 320 8.95 14.25 -4.82
C LYS A 320 9.40 14.79 -3.49
N VAL A 321 8.58 15.67 -2.92
CA VAL A 321 8.77 16.23 -1.58
C VAL A 321 7.52 15.93 -0.78
N ALA A 322 7.67 15.46 0.45
CA ALA A 322 6.55 15.22 1.35
C ALA A 322 6.78 15.88 2.71
N GLY A 323 5.70 16.23 3.40
CA GLY A 323 5.72 16.80 4.74
C GLY A 323 4.46 16.48 5.52
N LYS A 324 4.50 16.71 6.83
CA LYS A 324 3.33 16.53 7.70
C LYS A 324 2.27 17.58 7.38
N LEU A 325 1.01 17.24 7.60
CA LEU A 325 -0.10 18.18 7.49
C LEU A 325 0.08 19.38 8.42
N SER A 326 -0.05 20.58 7.85
CA SER A 326 -0.07 21.86 8.58
C SER A 326 -1.50 22.17 8.97
N PHE A 327 -1.90 21.86 10.21
CA PHE A 327 -3.25 22.18 10.67
C PHE A 327 -3.51 23.69 10.65
N SER A 328 -2.52 24.55 10.89
CA SER A 328 -2.68 26.01 10.90
C SER A 328 -2.93 26.65 9.53
N GLU A 329 -2.32 26.15 8.46
CA GLU A 329 -2.50 26.70 7.10
C GLU A 329 -3.78 26.18 6.44
N VAL A 330 -4.13 24.92 6.72
CA VAL A 330 -5.43 24.31 6.43
C VAL A 330 -6.59 25.21 6.92
N PHE A 331 -6.57 25.61 8.20
CA PHE A 331 -7.63 26.47 8.76
C PHE A 331 -7.59 27.94 8.29
N ALA A 332 -6.49 28.41 7.68
CA ALA A 332 -6.42 29.78 7.16
C ALA A 332 -7.22 29.96 5.86
N SER A 333 -7.29 28.91 5.03
CA SER A 333 -8.09 28.90 3.78
C SER A 333 -9.61 29.01 4.00
N ILE A 334 -10.08 28.80 5.24
CA ILE A 334 -11.51 28.87 5.63
C ILE A 334 -11.96 30.32 5.92
N LYS A 335 -11.02 31.26 6.08
CA LYS A 335 -11.31 32.68 6.37
C LYS A 335 -11.24 33.62 5.16
N SER A 336 -10.93 33.12 3.96
CA SER A 336 -10.91 33.89 2.71
C SER A 336 -12.00 33.44 1.75
#